data_AF-A0A1H0YPT1-F1
#
_entry.id   AF-A0A1H0YPT1-F1
#
_cell.length_a   1.000
_cell.length_b   1.000
_cell.length_c   1.000
_cell.angle_alpha   90.00
_cell.angle_beta   90.00
_cell.angle_gamma   90.00
#
_symmetry.space_group_name_H-M   'P 1'
#
loop_
_entity.id
_entity.type
_entity.pdbx_description
1 polymer ?
#
loop_
_entity_poly.entity_id
_entity_poly.type
_entity_poly.pdbx_seq_one_letter_code
_entity_poly.pdbx_strand_id
1 'polypeptide(L)'
;MRIIKMASKRAPQCCVVWNERHEECPLDVLMDFKEWTHKQLLKSYVVIAEMLHVEVNDAKKYLDLAKMPEYDSAVLKRMKGLMRNGS
;
A
#
# COMPACT_ATOMS: atom_id res chain seq x y z
N MET A 1 65.15 5.69 13.88
CA MET A 1 63.73 5.67 14.29
C MET A 1 62.92 6.37 13.21
N ARG A 2 62.20 5.63 12.35
CA ARG A 2 61.30 6.19 11.33
C ARG A 2 59.88 5.76 11.68
N ILE A 3 59.02 6.73 11.97
CA ILE A 3 57.60 6.50 12.26
C ILE A 3 56.90 6.37 10.90
N ILE A 4 56.44 5.17 10.55
CA ILE A 4 55.66 4.93 9.34
C ILE A 4 54.18 5.12 9.69
N LYS A 5 53.56 6.08 9.03
CA LYS A 5 52.14 6.46 9.15
C LYS A 5 51.25 5.30 8.66
N MET A 6 50.25 4.94 9.45
CA MET A 6 49.28 3.88 9.12
C MET A 6 48.50 4.19 7.83
N ALA A 7 48.44 3.22 6.92
CA ALA A 7 47.35 3.11 5.95
C ALA A 7 46.40 2.03 6.47
N SER A 8 45.36 2.44 7.20
CA SER A 8 44.28 1.54 7.57
C SER A 8 43.59 1.09 6.28
N LYS A 9 43.72 -0.20 5.94
CA LYS A 9 43.05 -0.83 4.80
C LYS A 9 41.55 -0.83 5.10
N ARG A 10 40.87 0.28 4.81
CA ARG A 10 39.40 0.31 4.77
C ARG A 10 38.99 -0.59 3.62
N ALA A 11 38.55 -1.81 3.94
CA ALA A 11 37.78 -2.63 3.01
C ALA A 11 36.62 -1.77 2.47
N PRO A 12 36.30 -1.81 1.17
CA PRO A 12 35.07 -1.22 0.70
C PRO A 12 33.94 -2.00 1.37
N GLN A 13 33.34 -1.41 2.40
CA GLN A 13 32.03 -1.84 2.85
C GLN A 13 31.11 -1.58 1.67
N CYS A 14 30.89 -2.60 0.84
CA CYS A 14 29.81 -2.62 -0.13
C CYS A 14 28.53 -2.69 0.69
N CYS A 15 28.15 -1.55 1.28
CA CYS A 15 26.84 -1.36 1.89
C CYS A 15 25.84 -1.39 0.74
N VAL A 16 25.30 -2.57 0.48
CA VAL A 16 24.02 -2.70 -0.21
C VAL A 16 23.00 -1.98 0.68
N VAL A 17 22.62 -0.78 0.30
CA VAL A 17 21.45 -0.11 0.90
C VAL A 17 20.25 -0.87 0.36
N TRP A 18 19.75 -1.81 1.16
CA TRP A 18 18.44 -2.40 0.96
C TRP A 18 17.42 -1.29 1.20
N ASN A 19 17.11 -0.52 0.16
CA ASN A 19 15.87 0.23 0.12
C ASN A 19 14.77 -0.82 -0.08
N GLU A 20 14.30 -1.40 1.01
CA GLU A 20 12.97 -2.00 1.04
C GLU A 20 11.99 -0.86 0.74
N ARG A 21 11.76 -0.59 -0.55
CA ARG A 21 10.51 0.00 -0.97
C ARG A 21 9.49 -1.06 -0.61
N HIS A 22 8.93 -0.95 0.59
CA HIS A 22 7.73 -1.65 0.97
C HIS A 22 6.65 -1.14 0.02
N GLU A 23 6.57 -1.79 -1.13
CA GLU A 23 5.49 -1.63 -2.06
C GLU A 23 4.22 -2.03 -1.31
N GLU A 24 3.38 -1.04 -0.97
CA GLU A 24 2.11 -1.25 -0.26
C GLU A 24 1.40 -2.47 -0.85
N CYS A 25 1.16 -3.48 0.00
CA CYS A 25 0.50 -4.69 -0.45
C CYS A 25 -0.96 -4.33 -0.79
N PRO A 26 -1.54 -4.91 -1.86
CA PRO A 26 -2.97 -4.80 -2.15
C PRO A 26 -3.88 -5.09 -0.94
N LEU A 27 -3.41 -5.95 -0.02
CA LEU A 27 -4.11 -6.28 1.20
C LEU A 27 -4.14 -5.11 2.18
N ASP A 28 -3.02 -4.40 2.34
CA ASP A 28 -2.90 -3.25 3.24
C ASP A 28 -3.90 -2.18 2.82
N VAL A 29 -3.94 -1.89 1.52
CA VAL A 29 -4.86 -0.91 0.94
C VAL A 29 -6.32 -1.30 1.11
N LEU A 30 -6.65 -2.60 1.00
CA LEU A 30 -8.00 -3.10 1.26
C LEU A 30 -8.41 -2.95 2.72
N MET A 31 -7.50 -3.23 3.66
CA MET A 31 -7.76 -3.06 5.08
C MET A 31 -7.97 -1.59 5.43
N ASP A 32 -7.10 -0.72 4.94
CA ASP A 32 -7.20 0.73 5.13
C ASP A 32 -8.51 1.27 4.53
N PHE A 33 -8.87 0.81 3.33
CA PHE A 33 -10.11 1.19 2.68
C PHE A 33 -11.32 0.74 3.48
N LYS A 34 -11.33 -0.49 4.00
CA LYS A 34 -12.39 -0.99 4.88
C LYS A 34 -12.52 -0.12 6.13
N GLU A 35 -11.41 0.20 6.79
CA GLU A 35 -11.44 1.07 7.96
C GLU A 35 -11.95 2.48 7.61
N TRP A 36 -11.52 3.02 6.48
CA TRP A 36 -11.99 4.31 5.97
C TRP A 36 -13.50 4.29 5.70
N THR A 37 -14.05 3.23 5.09
CA THR A 37 -15.50 3.12 4.87
C THR A 37 -16.29 3.09 6.18
N HIS A 38 -15.74 2.46 7.23
CA HIS A 38 -16.35 2.49 8.56
C HIS A 38 -16.31 3.89 9.18
N LYS A 39 -15.18 4.61 9.05
CA LYS A 39 -15.03 5.99 9.54
C LYS A 39 -15.98 6.96 8.83
N GLN A 40 -16.17 6.79 7.53
CA GLN A 40 -17.08 7.59 6.71
C GLN A 40 -18.56 7.13 6.82
N LEU A 41 -18.86 6.14 7.67
CA LEU A 41 -20.21 5.58 7.86
C LEU A 41 -20.87 5.10 6.56
N LEU A 42 -20.06 4.64 5.59
CA LEU A 42 -20.52 4.12 4.31
C LEU A 42 -21.08 2.70 4.51
N LYS A 43 -22.39 2.61 4.76
CA LYS A 43 -23.09 1.33 4.99
C LYS A 43 -23.64 0.68 3.72
N SER A 44 -23.72 1.42 2.61
CA SER A 44 -24.32 0.92 1.37
C SER A 44 -23.24 0.40 0.42
N TYR A 45 -23.26 -0.90 0.15
CA TYR A 45 -22.41 -1.51 -0.87
C TYR A 45 -22.68 -0.97 -2.27
N VAL A 46 -23.90 -0.47 -2.54
CA VAL A 46 -24.23 0.16 -3.83
C VAL A 46 -23.43 1.45 -4.01
N VAL A 47 -23.38 2.29 -2.97
CA VAL A 47 -22.62 3.55 -3.00
C VAL A 47 -21.13 3.28 -3.14
N ILE A 48 -20.60 2.29 -2.42
CA ILE A 48 -19.18 1.93 -2.49
C ILE A 48 -18.83 1.37 -3.88
N ALA A 49 -19.72 0.57 -4.46
CA ALA A 49 -19.55 0.02 -5.81
C ALA A 49 -19.54 1.12 -6.88
N GLU A 50 -20.40 2.13 -6.77
CA GLU A 50 -20.40 3.31 -7.63
C GLU A 50 -19.08 4.09 -7.52
N MET A 51 -18.61 4.36 -6.30
CA MET A 51 -17.34 5.06 -6.06
C MET A 51 -16.14 4.32 -6.67
N LEU A 52 -16.16 2.99 -6.62
CA LEU A 52 -15.09 2.15 -7.16
C LEU A 52 -15.28 1.77 -8.63
N HIS A 53 -16.43 2.11 -9.23
CA HIS A 53 -16.93 1.63 -10.52
C HIS A 53 -16.74 0.11 -10.70
N VAL A 54 -17.27 -0.65 -9.75
CA VAL A 54 -17.32 -2.12 -9.79
C VAL A 54 -18.76 -2.58 -9.56
N GLU A 55 -19.02 -3.88 -9.73
CA GLU A 55 -20.32 -4.41 -9.33
C GLU A 55 -20.48 -4.45 -7.81
N VAL A 56 -21.73 -4.36 -7.34
CA VAL A 56 -22.07 -4.40 -5.90
C VAL A 56 -21.53 -5.67 -5.22
N ASN A 57 -21.60 -6.81 -5.91
CA ASN A 57 -21.07 -8.08 -5.41
C ASN A 57 -19.54 -8.05 -5.27
N ASP A 58 -18.85 -7.38 -6.17
CA ASP A 58 -17.39 -7.24 -6.10
C ASP A 58 -16.98 -6.29 -4.98
N ALA A 59 -17.66 -5.15 -4.83
CA ALA A 59 -17.46 -4.24 -3.70
C ALA A 59 -17.64 -4.96 -2.35
N LYS A 60 -18.68 -5.80 -2.23
CA LYS A 60 -18.89 -6.63 -1.04
C LYS A 60 -17.73 -7.61 -0.82
N LYS A 61 -17.33 -8.37 -1.85
CA LYS A 61 -16.22 -9.32 -1.75
C LYS A 61 -14.90 -8.65 -1.36
N TYR A 62 -14.63 -7.42 -1.83
CA TYR A 62 -13.46 -6.66 -1.43
C TYR A 62 -13.49 -6.31 0.06
N LEU A 63 -14.62 -5.81 0.58
CA LEU A 63 -14.76 -5.46 2.01
C LEU A 63 -14.78 -6.68 2.95
N ASP A 64 -15.31 -7.80 2.44
CA ASP A 64 -15.28 -9.10 3.12
C ASP A 64 -13.90 -9.77 2.99
N LEU A 65 -12.94 -9.16 2.28
CA LEU A 65 -11.62 -9.72 1.96
C LEU A 65 -11.68 -11.09 1.26
N ALA A 66 -12.83 -11.41 0.66
CA ALA A 66 -13.08 -12.63 -0.10
C ALA A 66 -12.54 -12.54 -1.54
N LYS A 67 -12.16 -11.34 -1.99
CA LYS A 67 -11.53 -11.09 -3.29
C LYS A 67 -10.41 -10.06 -3.11
N MET A 68 -9.28 -10.30 -3.77
CA MET A 68 -8.17 -9.35 -3.83
C MET A 68 -8.17 -8.64 -5.19
N PRO A 69 -8.02 -7.31 -5.23
CA PRO A 69 -7.78 -6.59 -6.48
C PRO A 69 -6.36 -6.88 -6.97
N GLU A 70 -6.17 -6.88 -8.29
CA GLU A 70 -4.82 -7.02 -8.88
C GLU A 70 -3.94 -5.84 -8.49
N TYR A 71 -2.64 -6.08 -8.33
CA TYR A 71 -1.67 -5.15 -7.77
C TYR A 71 -1.68 -3.73 -8.41
N ASP A 72 -1.90 -3.62 -9.72
CA ASP A 72 -1.99 -2.32 -10.43
C ASP A 72 -3.40 -2.00 -10.97
N SER A 73 -4.43 -2.61 -10.39
CA SER A 73 -5.80 -2.42 -10.86
C SER A 73 -6.31 -0.99 -10.66
N ALA A 74 -7.18 -0.56 -11.56
CA ALA A 74 -7.87 0.74 -11.45
C ALA A 74 -8.68 0.85 -10.14
N VAL A 75 -9.16 -0.27 -9.60
CA VAL A 75 -9.90 -0.34 -8.32
C VAL A 75 -9.00 0.09 -7.16
N LEU A 76 -7.77 -0.44 -7.09
CA LEU A 76 -6.79 -0.07 -6.06
C LEU A 76 -6.44 1.42 -6.10
N LYS A 77 -6.24 1.97 -7.32
CA LYS A 77 -5.98 3.40 -7.51
C LYS A 77 -7.15 4.27 -7.01
N ARG A 78 -8.40 3.83 -7.26
CA ARG A 78 -9.61 4.52 -6.77
C ARG A 78 -9.73 4.44 -5.24
N MET A 79 -9.50 3.28 -4.64
CA MET A 79 -9.49 3.12 -3.18
C MET A 79 -8.52 4.11 -2.53
N LYS A 80 -7.26 4.14 -3.01
CA LYS A 80 -6.25 5.10 -2.52
C LYS A 80 -6.69 6.56 -2.72
N GLY A 81 -7.23 6.88 -3.90
CA GLY A 81 -7.71 8.22 -4.23
C GLY A 81 -8.83 8.69 -3.30
N LEU A 82 -9.79 7.83 -2.99
CA LEU A 82 -10.90 8.13 -2.08
C LEU A 82 -10.41 8.39 -0.66
N MET A 83 -9.49 7.57 -0.16
CA MET A 83 -8.90 7.74 1.18
C MET A 83 -8.11 9.04 1.29
N ARG A 84 -7.33 9.39 0.26
CA ARG A 84 -6.51 10.61 0.23
C ARG A 84 -7.32 11.90 0.10
N ASN A 85 -8.43 11.87 -0.65
CA ASN A 85 -9.26 13.04 -0.91
C ASN A 85 -10.40 13.25 0.11
N GLY A 86 -10.75 12.21 0.87
CA GLY A 86 -11.76 12.27 1.93
C GLY A 86 -11.17 12.46 3.35
N SER A 87 -9.92 12.92 3.44
CA SER A 87 -9.21 13.25 4.68
C SER A 87 -9.41 14.71 5.08
#